data_AF-A0A5K0VX03-F1
#
_entry.id   AF-A0A5K0VX03-F1
#
_cell.length_a   1.000
_cell.length_b   1.000
_cell.length_c   1.000
_cell.angle_alpha   90.00
_cell.angle_beta   90.00
_cell.angle_gamma   90.00
#
_symmetry.space_group_name_H-M   'P 1'
#
loop_
_entity.id
_entity.type
_entity.pdbx_description
1 polymer ?
#
loop_
_entity_poly.entity_id
_entity_poly.type
_entity_poly.pdbx_seq_one_letter_code
_entity_poly.pdbx_strand_id
1 'polypeptide(L)'
;MPSLSQVYKDQPLTLPNPIMDLTRMEKVPDSHAWPPLEDYLDDVPSKDGIIPVISLSEPKLAVMNQVSRACKTWGMFQVVNHGIPMRLFAELESLGHQLFGLPMEQKLKALRAPDSISGYGVARISPFFDKMMWNEGFTVVGSPLEHARRLMPDNYDRF
;
A
#
# COMPACT_ATOMS: atom_id res chain seq x y z
N MET A 1 -16.39 14.79 9.75
CA MET A 1 -15.41 14.78 8.65
C MET A 1 -15.98 13.93 7.52
N PRO A 2 -15.91 14.37 6.25
CA PRO A 2 -16.32 13.54 5.12
C PRO A 2 -15.45 12.28 5.06
N SER A 3 -16.01 11.16 4.60
CA SER A 3 -15.20 9.98 4.32
C SER A 3 -14.29 10.27 3.13
N LEU A 4 -13.13 9.61 3.06
CA LEU A 4 -12.25 9.73 1.88
C LEU A 4 -13.02 9.42 0.59
N SER A 5 -13.95 8.46 0.62
CA SER A 5 -14.76 8.10 -0.53
C SER A 5 -15.64 9.26 -0.98
N GLN A 6 -16.15 10.06 -0.05
CA GLN A 6 -16.93 11.26 -0.36
C GLN A 6 -16.04 12.35 -0.97
N VAL A 7 -14.86 12.58 -0.41
CA VAL A 7 -13.91 13.58 -0.93
C VAL A 7 -13.56 13.33 -2.40
N TYR A 8 -13.27 12.08 -2.78
CA TYR A 8 -12.93 11.77 -4.17
C TYR A 8 -14.11 11.80 -5.13
N LYS A 9 -15.34 11.61 -4.65
CA LYS A 9 -16.54 11.82 -5.47
C LYS A 9 -16.76 13.30 -5.76
N ASP A 10 -16.57 14.14 -4.75
CA ASP A 10 -16.78 15.59 -4.86
C ASP A 10 -15.61 16.27 -5.59
N GLN A 11 -14.40 15.74 -5.45
CA GLN A 11 -13.17 16.22 -6.08
C GLN A 11 -12.38 15.03 -6.69
N PRO A 12 -12.76 14.58 -7.91
CA PRO A 12 -12.07 13.50 -8.59
C PRO A 12 -10.61 13.83 -8.85
N LEU A 13 -9.72 12.85 -8.65
CA LEU A 13 -8.31 13.00 -8.98
C LEU A 13 -8.03 12.49 -10.39
N THR A 14 -7.52 13.36 -11.25
CA THR A 14 -6.91 12.99 -12.52
C THR A 14 -5.43 12.68 -12.29
N LEU A 15 -5.07 11.41 -12.34
CA LEU A 15 -3.67 11.00 -12.22
C LEU A 15 -3.01 11.04 -13.60
N PRO A 16 -1.82 11.66 -13.74
CA PRO A 16 -1.16 11.80 -15.03
C PRO A 16 -0.61 10.46 -15.54
N ASN A 17 -0.75 10.25 -16.86
CA ASN A 17 -0.18 9.19 -17.70
C ASN A 17 -0.68 7.75 -17.47
N PRO A 18 -0.65 6.89 -18.52
CA PRO A 18 -1.04 5.49 -18.38
C PRO A 18 -0.18 4.81 -17.32
N ILE A 19 -0.80 3.94 -16.53
CA ILE A 19 -0.10 3.12 -15.55
C ILE A 19 1.09 2.46 -16.24
N MET A 20 2.27 2.64 -15.64
CA MET A 20 3.54 2.23 -16.18
C MET A 20 3.69 0.72 -16.08
N ASP A 21 4.07 0.06 -17.17
CA ASP A 21 4.44 -1.35 -17.15
C ASP A 21 5.90 -1.49 -16.72
N LEU A 22 6.11 -1.69 -15.42
CA LEU A 22 7.44 -1.82 -14.81
C LEU A 22 8.27 -2.97 -15.41
N THR A 23 7.63 -3.96 -16.02
CA THR A 23 8.31 -5.15 -16.58
C THR A 23 8.96 -4.89 -17.94
N ARG A 24 8.60 -3.78 -18.61
CA ARG A 24 9.06 -3.45 -19.97
C ARG A 24 10.05 -2.29 -19.99
N MET A 25 10.45 -1.79 -18.81
CA MET A 25 11.31 -0.62 -18.71
C MET A 25 12.79 -1.00 -18.79
N GLU A 26 13.50 -0.38 -19.72
CA GLU A 26 14.96 -0.50 -19.83
C GLU A 26 15.70 0.48 -18.92
N LYS A 27 15.08 1.64 -18.61
CA LYS A 27 15.66 2.71 -17.80
C LYS A 27 14.59 3.35 -16.91
N VAL A 28 15.02 3.85 -15.76
CA VAL A 28 14.17 4.63 -14.84
C VAL A 28 13.88 6.00 -15.49
N PRO A 29 12.62 6.39 -15.68
CA PRO A 29 12.28 7.70 -16.23
C PRO A 29 12.54 8.84 -15.24
N ASP A 30 12.74 10.06 -15.75
CA ASP A 30 12.95 11.26 -14.91
C ASP A 30 11.80 11.54 -13.94
N SER A 31 10.58 11.07 -14.26
CA SER A 31 9.42 11.15 -13.37
C SER A 31 9.57 10.30 -12.10
N HIS A 32 10.43 9.27 -12.12
CA HIS A 32 10.70 8.36 -11.00
C HIS A 32 12.13 8.48 -10.47
N ALA A 33 12.96 9.33 -11.08
CA ALA A 33 14.31 9.62 -10.61
C ALA A 33 14.22 10.59 -9.42
N TRP A 34 14.24 10.03 -8.20
CA TRP A 34 14.31 10.81 -6.97
C TRP A 34 15.73 11.37 -6.77
N PRO A 35 15.87 12.58 -6.21
CA PRO A 35 17.14 13.11 -5.71
C PRO A 35 17.86 12.12 -4.79
N PRO A 36 19.19 12.22 -4.68
CA PRO A 36 19.97 11.45 -3.72
C PRO A 36 19.39 11.53 -2.29
N LEU A 37 19.53 10.45 -1.53
CA LEU A 37 18.94 10.34 -0.19
C LEU A 37 19.52 11.42 0.75
N GLU A 38 20.77 11.81 0.52
CA GLU A 38 21.48 12.84 1.27
C GLU A 38 20.73 14.18 1.27
N ASP A 39 20.05 14.52 0.17
CA ASP A 39 19.26 15.76 0.05
C ASP A 39 17.97 15.74 0.91
N TYR A 40 17.62 14.58 1.49
CA TYR A 40 16.45 14.40 2.36
C TYR A 40 16.80 14.17 3.84
N LEU A 41 18.08 13.95 4.16
CA LEU A 41 18.52 13.54 5.51
C LEU A 41 18.83 14.71 6.45
N ASP A 42 18.83 15.95 5.95
CA ASP A 42 19.28 17.12 6.71
C ASP A 42 18.41 17.45 7.95
N ASP A 43 17.21 16.90 8.06
CA ASP A 43 16.25 17.22 9.14
C ASP A 43 15.74 16.02 9.96
N VAL A 44 16.27 14.81 9.76
CA VAL A 44 15.85 13.63 10.56
C VAL A 44 16.89 13.36 11.63
N PRO A 45 16.60 13.59 12.93
CA PRO A 45 17.44 13.08 13.99
C PRO A 45 17.54 11.56 13.80
N SER A 46 18.74 11.06 13.52
CA SER A 46 18.99 9.61 13.51
C SER A 46 18.54 9.07 14.86
N LYS A 47 17.40 8.39 14.88
CA LYS A 47 17.02 7.60 16.04
C LYS A 47 17.85 6.33 15.93
N ASP A 48 19.04 6.39 16.52
CA ASP A 48 19.95 5.25 16.68
C ASP A 48 19.31 4.20 17.60
N GLY A 49 18.29 3.52 17.10
CA GLY A 49 17.51 2.59 17.89
C GLY A 49 16.75 1.58 17.04
N ILE A 50 16.53 0.42 17.64
CA ILE A 50 15.77 -0.65 17.03
C ILE A 50 14.28 -0.31 17.16
N ILE A 51 13.53 -0.38 16.05
CA ILE A 51 12.07 -0.20 16.06
C ILE A 51 11.46 -1.14 17.10
N PRO A 52 10.64 -0.66 18.05
CA PRO A 52 10.10 -1.49 19.12
C PRO A 52 9.31 -2.68 18.57
N VAL A 53 9.55 -3.87 19.14
CA VAL A 53 8.79 -5.09 18.86
C VAL A 53 7.90 -5.38 20.08
N ILE A 54 6.60 -5.53 19.86
CA ILE A 54 5.59 -5.69 20.91
C ILE A 54 4.90 -7.04 20.74
N SER A 55 4.91 -7.87 21.79
CA SER A 55 4.21 -9.15 21.79
C SER A 55 2.77 -9.00 22.31
N LEU A 56 1.76 -9.34 21.52
CA LEU A 56 0.36 -9.30 21.98
C LEU A 56 -0.02 -10.46 22.91
N SER A 57 0.88 -11.42 23.14
CA SER A 57 0.68 -12.49 24.12
C SER A 57 1.00 -12.05 25.56
N GLU A 58 1.54 -10.84 25.76
CA GLU A 58 1.83 -10.28 27.09
C GLU A 58 0.56 -9.77 27.81
N PRO A 59 0.62 -9.54 29.14
CA PRO A 59 -0.50 -8.96 29.88
C PRO A 59 -0.94 -7.62 29.29
N LYS A 60 -2.26 -7.42 29.14
CA LYS A 60 -2.87 -6.24 28.49
C LYS A 60 -2.28 -4.89 28.92
N LEU A 61 -2.03 -4.70 30.22
CA LEU A 61 -1.49 -3.45 30.74
C LEU A 61 -0.04 -3.20 30.27
N ALA A 62 0.78 -4.26 30.16
CA ALA A 62 2.14 -4.16 29.64
C ALA A 62 2.13 -3.78 28.15
N VAL A 63 1.31 -4.48 27.35
CA VAL A 63 1.13 -4.18 25.92
C VAL A 63 0.69 -2.73 25.70
N MET A 64 -0.31 -2.26 26.44
CA MET A 64 -0.78 -0.87 26.35
C MET A 64 0.31 0.16 26.66
N ASN A 65 1.13 -0.09 27.69
CA ASN A 65 2.23 0.79 28.05
C ASN A 65 3.33 0.80 26.98
N GLN A 66 3.68 -0.37 26.44
CA GLN A 66 4.65 -0.50 25.36
C GLN A 66 4.17 0.23 24.08
N VAL A 67 2.91 0.02 23.68
CA VAL A 67 2.31 0.70 22.52
C VAL A 67 2.30 2.21 22.74
N SER A 68 1.84 2.69 23.90
CA SER A 68 1.83 4.12 24.24
C SER A 68 3.22 4.74 24.15
N ARG A 69 4.24 4.05 24.69
CA ARG A 69 5.64 4.49 24.60
C ARG A 69 6.14 4.52 23.16
N ALA A 70 5.95 3.44 22.40
CA ALA A 70 6.38 3.36 21.01
C ALA A 70 5.71 4.42 20.13
N CYS A 71 4.41 4.67 20.27
CA CYS A 71 3.74 5.74 19.54
C CYS A 71 4.33 7.13 19.87
N LYS A 72 4.61 7.42 21.14
CA LYS A 72 5.16 8.72 21.56
C LYS A 72 6.62 8.91 21.14
N THR A 73 7.44 7.86 21.22
CA THR A 73 8.88 7.98 20.98
C THR A 73 9.27 7.67 19.55
N TRP A 74 8.59 6.72 18.89
CA TRP A 74 8.90 6.24 17.54
C TRP A 74 7.86 6.62 16.49
N GLY A 75 6.58 6.68 16.87
CA GLY A 75 5.47 6.83 15.90
C GLY A 75 5.13 5.54 15.16
N MET A 76 5.90 4.46 15.38
CA MET A 76 5.68 3.12 14.82
C MET A 76 6.22 2.03 15.74
N PHE A 77 5.79 0.79 15.51
CA PHE A 77 6.27 -0.43 16.17
C PHE A 77 5.94 -1.65 15.31
N GLN A 78 6.62 -2.76 15.57
CA GLN A 78 6.30 -4.08 15.02
C GLN A 78 5.50 -4.89 16.04
N VAL A 79 4.64 -5.78 15.55
CA VAL A 79 3.80 -6.64 16.40
C VAL A 79 4.14 -8.10 16.14
N VAL A 80 4.31 -8.86 17.22
CA VAL A 80 4.48 -10.33 17.17
C VAL A 80 3.45 -11.01 18.06
N ASN A 81 3.27 -12.33 17.87
CA ASN A 81 2.29 -13.13 18.62
C ASN A 81 0.87 -12.54 18.60
N HIS A 82 0.47 -11.95 17.48
CA HIS A 82 -0.84 -11.30 17.30
C HIS A 82 -2.01 -12.29 17.10
N GLY A 83 -1.75 -13.60 17.06
CA GLY A 83 -2.78 -14.64 16.95
C GLY A 83 -3.37 -14.83 15.54
N ILE A 84 -2.89 -14.06 14.55
CA ILE A 84 -3.27 -14.26 13.14
C ILE A 84 -2.48 -15.46 12.59
N PRO A 85 -3.15 -16.50 12.06
CA PRO A 85 -2.46 -17.69 11.55
C PRO A 85 -1.48 -17.37 10.41
N MET A 86 -0.27 -17.92 10.49
CA MET A 86 0.77 -17.74 9.45
C MET A 86 0.33 -18.19 8.05
N ARG A 87 -0.57 -19.19 7.96
CA ARG A 87 -1.15 -19.64 6.68
C ARG A 87 -1.85 -18.52 5.92
N LEU A 88 -2.51 -17.58 6.62
CA LEU A 88 -3.21 -16.47 5.98
C LEU A 88 -2.23 -15.47 5.37
N PHE A 89 -1.06 -15.28 5.97
CA PHE A 89 0.00 -14.45 5.39
C PHE A 89 0.56 -15.08 4.11
N ALA A 90 0.82 -16.39 4.13
CA ALA A 90 1.28 -17.10 2.94
C ALA A 90 0.24 -17.07 1.81
N GLU A 91 -1.05 -17.22 2.15
CA GLU A 91 -2.15 -17.08 1.18
C GLU A 91 -2.24 -15.66 0.62
N LEU A 92 -2.19 -14.63 1.47
CA LEU A 92 -2.20 -13.22 1.05
C LEU A 92 -1.02 -12.89 0.14
N GLU A 93 0.19 -13.34 0.50
CA GLU A 93 1.39 -13.16 -0.31
C GLU A 93 1.27 -13.87 -1.65
N SER A 94 0.77 -15.11 -1.68
CA SER A 94 0.50 -15.85 -2.90
C SER A 94 -0.52 -15.14 -3.79
N LEU A 95 -1.62 -14.62 -3.21
CA LEU A 95 -2.63 -13.86 -3.96
C LEU A 95 -2.08 -12.54 -4.50
N GLY A 96 -1.23 -11.85 -3.74
CA GLY A 96 -0.52 -10.65 -4.20
C GLY A 96 0.35 -10.94 -5.41
N HIS A 97 1.18 -11.99 -5.35
CA HIS A 97 2.00 -12.42 -6.48
C HIS A 97 1.16 -12.81 -7.71
N GLN A 98 0.05 -13.53 -7.51
CA GLN A 98 -0.86 -13.89 -8.59
C GLN A 98 -1.47 -12.65 -9.24
N LEU A 99 -1.98 -11.69 -8.46
CA LEU A 99 -2.61 -10.47 -8.97
C LEU A 99 -1.62 -9.60 -9.75
N PHE A 100 -0.44 -9.34 -9.19
CA PHE A 100 0.55 -8.45 -9.84
C PHE A 100 1.31 -9.14 -10.98
N GLY A 101 1.36 -10.47 -10.97
CA GLY A 101 1.84 -11.29 -12.08
C GLY A 101 0.88 -11.41 -13.27
N LEU A 102 -0.37 -10.94 -13.15
CA LEU A 102 -1.30 -10.88 -14.29
C LEU A 102 -0.77 -9.94 -15.39
N PRO A 103 -1.06 -10.23 -16.68
CA PRO A 103 -0.77 -9.30 -17.76
C PRO A 103 -1.38 -7.92 -17.51
N MET A 104 -0.69 -6.87 -17.97
CA MET A 104 -1.11 -5.48 -17.77
C MET A 104 -2.55 -5.22 -18.23
N GLU A 105 -2.95 -5.75 -19.40
CA GLU A 105 -4.31 -5.64 -19.91
C GLU A 105 -5.36 -6.21 -18.94
N GLN A 106 -5.05 -7.30 -18.26
CA GLN A 106 -5.93 -7.91 -17.27
C GLN A 106 -6.02 -7.03 -16.02
N LYS A 107 -4.88 -6.52 -15.50
CA LYS A 107 -4.84 -5.61 -14.35
C LYS A 107 -5.65 -4.33 -14.59
N LEU A 108 -5.60 -3.80 -15.82
CA LEU A 108 -6.38 -2.62 -16.23
C LEU A 108 -7.90 -2.82 -16.21
N LYS A 109 -8.42 -4.06 -16.19
CA LYS A 109 -9.86 -4.32 -15.99
C LYS A 109 -10.37 -3.90 -14.61
N ALA A 110 -9.46 -3.79 -13.64
CA ALA A 110 -9.73 -3.25 -12.33
C ALA A 110 -9.17 -1.84 -12.14
N LEU A 111 -8.87 -1.11 -13.23
CA LEU A 111 -8.40 0.27 -13.17
C LEU A 111 -9.34 1.12 -12.30
N ARG A 112 -8.74 1.80 -11.33
CA ARG A 112 -9.47 2.66 -10.41
C ARG A 112 -10.01 3.90 -11.15
N ALA A 113 -11.31 4.13 -11.02
CA ALA A 113 -11.96 5.34 -11.52
C ALA A 113 -11.51 6.60 -10.73
N PRO A 114 -11.50 7.80 -11.34
CA PRO A 114 -11.11 9.06 -10.67
C PRO A 114 -11.87 9.35 -9.37
N ASP A 115 -13.13 8.93 -9.29
CA ASP A 115 -14.06 9.12 -8.17
C ASP A 115 -14.09 7.94 -7.17
N SER A 116 -13.40 6.83 -7.47
CA SER A 116 -13.34 5.62 -6.62
C SER A 116 -12.00 5.48 -5.93
N ILE A 117 -11.95 5.00 -4.69
CA ILE A 117 -10.70 4.69 -3.96
C ILE A 117 -10.17 3.28 -4.28
N SER A 118 -11.08 2.36 -4.58
CA SER A 118 -10.77 0.95 -4.79
C SER A 118 -10.42 0.67 -6.25
N GLY A 119 -9.44 -0.20 -6.47
CA GLY A 119 -8.97 -0.63 -7.78
C GLY A 119 -7.45 -0.54 -7.95
N TYR A 120 -7.01 -0.94 -9.12
CA TYR A 120 -5.62 -0.90 -9.59
C TYR A 120 -5.21 0.52 -9.99
N GLY A 121 -4.00 0.94 -9.59
CA GLY A 121 -3.43 2.22 -9.95
C GLY A 121 -2.35 2.69 -8.98
N VAL A 122 -1.73 3.83 -9.31
CA VAL A 122 -0.69 4.46 -8.48
C VAL A 122 -1.27 4.91 -7.12
N ALA A 123 -0.41 5.14 -6.13
CA ALA A 123 -0.86 5.60 -4.83
C ALA A 123 -1.61 6.94 -4.93
N ARG A 124 -2.72 7.10 -4.18
CA ARG A 124 -3.51 8.35 -4.17
C ARG A 124 -2.72 9.56 -3.66
N ILE A 125 -1.62 9.31 -2.96
CA ILE A 125 -0.72 10.35 -2.44
C ILE A 125 0.28 10.82 -3.48
N SER A 126 0.41 10.15 -4.64
CA SER A 126 1.39 10.50 -5.67
C SER A 126 1.35 11.97 -6.11
N PRO A 127 0.19 12.64 -6.24
CA PRO A 127 0.15 14.07 -6.59
C PRO A 127 0.76 15.02 -5.55
N PHE A 128 1.06 14.57 -4.34
CA PHE A 128 1.71 15.38 -3.31
C PHE A 128 3.24 15.37 -3.41
N PHE A 129 3.80 14.70 -4.42
CA PHE A 129 5.24 14.59 -4.64
C PHE A 129 5.58 15.03 -6.06
N ASP A 130 6.73 15.69 -6.22
CA ASP A 130 7.25 16.11 -7.52
C ASP A 130 7.71 14.93 -8.38
N LYS A 131 7.93 13.76 -7.75
CA LYS A 131 8.38 12.51 -8.35
C LYS A 131 7.38 11.39 -8.04
N MET A 132 7.22 10.48 -8.99
CA MET A 132 6.40 9.28 -8.87
C MET A 132 7.17 8.18 -8.13
N MET A 133 6.44 7.36 -7.39
CA MET A 133 7.00 6.20 -6.69
C MET A 133 7.23 5.06 -7.68
N TRP A 134 8.32 4.31 -7.51
CA TRP A 134 8.57 3.08 -8.27
C TRP A 134 7.70 1.94 -7.73
N ASN A 135 6.40 1.97 -8.04
CA ASN A 135 5.45 0.98 -7.58
C ASN A 135 4.33 0.73 -8.60
N GLU A 136 3.69 -0.42 -8.42
CA GLU A 136 2.30 -0.61 -8.82
C GLU A 136 1.47 -0.91 -7.56
N GLY A 137 0.17 -0.61 -7.62
CA GLY A 137 -0.67 -0.66 -6.44
C GLY A 137 -2.08 -1.16 -6.74
N PHE A 138 -2.65 -1.83 -5.76
CA PHE A 138 -4.06 -2.22 -5.75
C PHE A 138 -4.66 -1.79 -4.42
N THR A 139 -5.67 -0.93 -4.44
CA THR A 139 -6.36 -0.50 -3.22
C THR A 139 -7.68 -1.25 -3.11
N VAL A 140 -7.96 -1.88 -1.97
CA VAL A 140 -9.25 -2.51 -1.68
C VAL A 140 -9.96 -1.69 -0.62
N VAL A 141 -11.14 -1.16 -0.95
CA VAL A 141 -12.05 -0.57 0.04
C VAL A 141 -13.38 -1.31 -0.01
N GLY A 142 -13.74 -1.94 1.11
CA GLY A 142 -14.90 -2.82 1.18
C GLY A 142 -14.59 -4.21 0.63
N SER A 143 -15.55 -4.80 -0.08
CA SER A 143 -15.39 -6.15 -0.63
C SER A 143 -14.49 -6.15 -1.89
N PRO A 144 -13.48 -7.03 -1.98
CA PRO A 144 -12.65 -7.15 -3.17
C PRO A 144 -13.34 -7.94 -4.30
N LEU A 145 -14.48 -8.58 -4.04
CA LEU A 145 -15.09 -9.56 -4.96
C LEU A 145 -15.38 -9.01 -6.35
N GLU A 146 -15.86 -7.77 -6.45
CA GLU A 146 -16.13 -7.15 -7.75
C GLU A 146 -14.86 -6.97 -8.59
N HIS A 147 -13.75 -6.64 -7.94
CA HIS A 147 -12.46 -6.56 -8.62
C HIS A 147 -11.92 -7.94 -8.95
N ALA A 148 -12.02 -8.90 -8.02
CA ALA A 148 -11.60 -10.28 -8.24
C ALA A 148 -12.32 -10.92 -9.45
N ARG A 149 -13.64 -10.74 -9.56
CA ARG A 149 -14.44 -11.21 -10.71
C ARG A 149 -13.98 -10.63 -12.05
N ARG A 150 -13.55 -9.36 -12.07
CA ARG A 150 -13.03 -8.71 -13.28
C ARG A 150 -11.63 -9.19 -13.64
N LEU A 151 -10.79 -9.43 -12.62
CA LEU A 151 -9.39 -9.83 -12.79
C LEU A 151 -9.23 -11.32 -13.08
N MET A 152 -10.05 -12.19 -12.47
CA MET A 152 -9.92 -13.64 -12.50
C MET A 152 -11.31 -14.30 -12.55
N PRO A 153 -12.06 -14.15 -13.67
CA PRO A 153 -13.45 -14.61 -13.76
C PRO A 153 -13.64 -16.11 -13.48
N ASP A 154 -12.63 -16.93 -13.77
CA ASP A 154 -12.70 -18.39 -13.59
C ASP A 154 -12.18 -18.88 -12.22
N ASN A 155 -11.67 -17.98 -11.36
CA ASN A 155 -11.02 -18.37 -10.09
C ASN A 155 -11.12 -17.28 -9.01
N TYR A 156 -12.16 -16.44 -9.05
CA TYR A 156 -12.29 -15.29 -8.13
C TYR A 156 -12.62 -15.72 -6.69
N ASP A 157 -13.15 -16.93 -6.46
CA ASP A 157 -13.53 -17.43 -5.13
C ASP A 157 -12.33 -17.58 -4.17
N ARG A 158 -11.12 -17.53 -4.70
CA ARG A 158 -9.88 -17.59 -3.92
C ARG A 158 -9.41 -16.22 -3.42
N PHE A 159 -10.07 -15.13 -3.82
CA PHE A 159 -9.66 -13.75 -3.56
C PHE A 159 -10.52 -13.08 -2.47
#